data_AF-A0A7X5VPK7-F1
#
_entry.id   AF-A0A7X5VPK7-F1
#
_cell.length_a   1.000
_cell.length_b   1.000
_cell.length_c   1.000
_cell.angle_alpha   90.00
_cell.angle_beta   90.00
_cell.angle_gamma   90.00
#
_symmetry.space_group_name_H-M   'P 1'
#
loop_
_entity.id
_entity.type
_entity.pdbx_description
1 polymer ?
#
loop_
_entity_poly.entity_id
_entity_poly.type
_entity_poly.pdbx_seq_one_letter_code
_entity_poly.pdbx_strand_id
1 'polypeptide(L)'
;MREKDRYVRGLVSWIGFRQTAVSYRRDKRYAGTTKYSYGKMTKFALDGITSFSTAPLKLATWLGYAASALAFIYLVSVFVQKLLGITVAGWATIMVGVLFLGGVQLICLGIIGEYIGRIFNEIKPRPMYIIEQQLNPAETRSETATVPRP
;
A
#
# COMPACT_ATOMS: atom_id res chain seq x y z
N MET A 1 -1.01 -13.60 -16.69
CA MET A 1 -0.99 -12.57 -15.62
C MET A 1 0.06 -11.54 -15.96
N ARG A 2 -0.30 -10.25 -15.97
CA ARG A 2 0.62 -9.15 -16.29
C ARG A 2 0.83 -8.22 -15.09
N GLU A 3 0.86 -8.80 -13.89
CA GLU A 3 1.17 -8.12 -12.63
C GLU A 3 2.66 -7.72 -12.63
N LYS A 4 2.96 -6.44 -12.43
CA LYS A 4 4.36 -5.98 -12.38
C LYS A 4 4.96 -6.17 -10.99
N ASP A 5 4.22 -5.85 -9.94
CA ASP A 5 4.64 -6.05 -8.54
C ASP A 5 4.23 -7.44 -8.01
N ARG A 6 5.02 -8.46 -8.39
CA ARG A 6 4.71 -9.87 -8.08
C ARG A 6 5.08 -10.26 -6.65
N TYR A 7 4.08 -10.30 -5.77
CA TYR A 7 4.17 -11.01 -4.50
C TYR A 7 3.77 -12.48 -4.69
N VAL A 8 4.73 -13.31 -5.10
CA VAL A 8 4.49 -14.71 -5.48
C VAL A 8 3.78 -15.52 -4.40
N ARG A 9 4.08 -15.29 -3.11
CA ARG A 9 3.44 -16.02 -2.00
C ARG A 9 1.93 -15.75 -1.92
N GLY A 10 1.52 -14.50 -2.11
CA GLY A 10 0.09 -14.13 -2.12
C GLY A 10 -0.61 -14.56 -3.40
N LEU A 11 0.06 -14.44 -4.55
CA LEU A 11 -0.48 -14.92 -5.83
C LEU A 11 -0.79 -16.43 -5.81
N VAL A 12 0.11 -17.23 -5.24
CA VAL A 12 -0.11 -18.68 -5.10
C VAL A 12 -1.30 -18.97 -4.19
N SER A 13 -1.46 -18.24 -3.08
CA SER A 13 -2.66 -18.38 -2.23
C SER A 13 -3.95 -17.90 -2.90
N TRP A 14 -3.89 -16.85 -3.72
CA TRP A 14 -5.04 -16.23 -4.37
C TRP A 14 -5.62 -17.09 -5.50
N ILE A 15 -4.74 -17.84 -6.20
CA ILE A 15 -5.10 -18.70 -7.33
C ILE A 15 -6.14 -19.80 -6.98
N GLY A 16 -6.27 -20.18 -5.71
CA GLY A 16 -7.40 -21.00 -5.22
C GLY A 16 -7.39 -22.49 -5.60
N PHE A 17 -6.36 -22.99 -6.29
CA PHE A 17 -6.22 -24.43 -6.58
C PHE A 17 -5.85 -25.24 -5.33
N ARG A 18 -5.94 -26.58 -5.45
CA ARG A 18 -5.45 -27.52 -4.44
C ARG A 18 -3.95 -27.35 -4.25
N GLN A 19 -3.55 -26.98 -3.04
CA GLN A 19 -2.16 -26.78 -2.65
C GLN A 19 -1.72 -27.92 -1.73
N THR A 20 -0.51 -28.40 -1.91
CA THR A 20 0.14 -29.36 -1.01
C THR A 20 1.57 -28.90 -0.74
N ALA A 21 2.09 -29.23 0.43
CA ALA A 21 3.45 -28.90 0.84
C ALA A 21 4.27 -30.17 0.99
N VAL A 22 5.48 -30.19 0.43
CA VAL A 22 6.43 -31.29 0.61
C VAL A 22 7.43 -30.88 1.67
N SER A 23 7.42 -31.56 2.81
CA SER A 23 8.37 -31.30 3.89
C SER A 23 9.77 -31.77 3.50
N TYR A 24 10.74 -30.88 3.58
CA TYR A 24 12.15 -31.19 3.37
C TYR A 24 12.97 -30.71 4.57
N ARG A 25 13.81 -31.60 5.13
CA ARG A 25 14.74 -31.24 6.19
C ARG A 25 16.05 -30.79 5.54
N ARG A 26 16.37 -29.51 5.69
CA ARG A 26 17.61 -28.91 5.16
C ARG A 26 18.67 -28.84 6.26
N ASP A 27 19.90 -29.20 5.92
CA ASP A 27 21.05 -28.98 6.79
C ASP A 27 21.31 -27.50 7.07
N LYS A 28 21.99 -27.24 8.19
CA LYS A 28 22.40 -25.88 8.55
C LYS A 28 23.29 -25.30 7.45
N ARG A 29 23.09 -24.02 7.17
CA ARG A 29 23.82 -23.33 6.10
C ARG A 29 25.31 -23.30 6.45
N TYR A 30 26.17 -23.79 5.55
CA TYR A 30 27.62 -23.84 5.75
C TYR A 30 28.26 -22.44 5.88
N ALA A 31 27.73 -21.44 5.16
CA ALA A 31 28.20 -20.06 5.22
C ALA A 31 27.11 -19.04 4.83
N GLY A 32 27.35 -17.78 5.17
CA GLY A 32 26.55 -16.63 4.76
C GLY A 32 25.48 -16.21 5.77
N THR A 33 25.08 -14.94 5.69
CA THR A 33 24.05 -14.35 6.54
C THR A 33 22.65 -14.64 5.99
N THR A 34 21.63 -14.54 6.85
CA THR A 34 20.25 -14.66 6.39
C THR A 34 19.90 -13.52 5.43
N LYS A 35 19.38 -13.86 4.25
CA LYS A 35 18.78 -12.86 3.34
C LYS A 35 17.47 -12.29 3.88
N TYR A 36 16.87 -12.96 4.88
CA TYR A 36 15.65 -12.55 5.58
C TYR A 36 16.01 -12.12 7.00
N SER A 37 16.39 -10.86 7.17
CA SER A 37 16.45 -10.23 8.50
C SER A 37 15.05 -9.78 8.93
N TYR A 38 14.85 -9.54 10.23
CA TYR A 38 13.56 -9.06 10.76
C TYR A 38 13.02 -7.84 10.01
N GLY A 39 13.85 -6.83 9.72
CA GLY A 39 13.43 -5.65 8.95
C GLY A 39 13.04 -5.94 7.50
N LYS A 40 13.66 -6.94 6.86
CA LYS A 40 13.25 -7.39 5.52
C LYS A 40 11.93 -8.15 5.56
N MET A 41 11.68 -8.91 6.63
CA MET A 41 10.41 -9.61 6.83
C MET A 41 9.26 -8.67 7.12
N THR A 42 9.46 -7.62 7.93
CA THR A 42 8.41 -6.62 8.21
C THR A 42 8.06 -5.83 6.95
N LYS A 43 9.07 -5.38 6.19
CA LYS A 43 8.84 -4.74 4.88
C LYS A 43 8.08 -5.67 3.93
N PHE A 44 8.49 -6.94 3.82
CA PHE A 44 7.81 -7.93 2.98
C PHE A 44 6.35 -8.17 3.38
N ALA A 45 6.05 -8.17 4.68
CA ALA A 45 4.67 -8.29 5.17
C ALA A 45 3.84 -7.04 4.84
N LEU A 46 4.40 -5.84 5.01
CA LEU A 46 3.75 -4.58 4.65
C LEU A 46 3.48 -4.51 3.14
N ASP A 47 4.44 -4.92 2.31
CA ASP A 47 4.27 -5.02 0.85
C ASP A 47 3.15 -6.00 0.48
N GLY A 48 3.06 -7.14 1.18
CA GLY A 48 1.96 -8.10 0.99
C GLY A 48 0.58 -7.55 1.37
N ILE A 49 0.47 -6.84 2.51
CA ILE A 49 -0.81 -6.25 2.95
C ILE A 49 -1.27 -5.17 1.97
N THR A 50 -0.35 -4.30 1.54
CA THR A 50 -0.66 -3.18 0.64
C THR A 50 -0.96 -3.61 -0.80
N SER A 51 -0.34 -4.70 -1.29
CA SER A 51 -0.62 -5.20 -2.65
C SER A 51 -1.95 -5.94 -2.78
N PHE A 52 -2.43 -6.63 -1.74
CA PHE A 52 -3.65 -7.47 -1.83
C PHE A 52 -4.83 -6.91 -1.04
N SER A 53 -4.67 -5.77 -0.34
CA SER A 53 -5.73 -5.23 0.51
C SER A 53 -5.79 -3.71 0.47
N THR A 54 -7.02 -3.20 0.45
CA THR A 54 -7.32 -1.77 0.65
C THR A 54 -7.42 -1.41 2.14
N ALA A 55 -7.06 -2.31 3.05
CA ALA A 55 -7.19 -2.09 4.49
C ALA A 55 -6.40 -0.87 5.00
N PRO A 56 -5.14 -0.62 4.59
CA PRO A 56 -4.41 0.60 4.96
C PRO A 56 -5.12 1.88 4.51
N LEU A 57 -5.69 1.87 3.30
CA LEU A 57 -6.44 3.01 2.78
C LEU A 57 -7.71 3.26 3.59
N LYS A 58 -8.45 2.20 3.92
CA LYS A 58 -9.64 2.29 4.78
C LYS A 58 -9.29 2.81 6.17
N LEU A 59 -8.18 2.36 6.77
CA LEU A 59 -7.72 2.87 8.07
C LEU A 59 -7.47 4.38 8.03
N ALA A 60 -6.85 4.89 6.97
CA ALA A 60 -6.65 6.33 6.76
C ALA A 60 -7.99 7.08 6.73
N THR A 61 -8.99 6.54 6.02
CA THR A 61 -10.32 7.11 5.95
C THR A 61 -11.00 7.17 7.32
N TRP A 62 -10.92 6.08 8.10
CA TRP A 62 -11.47 6.03 9.46
C TRP A 62 -10.78 7.01 10.42
N LEU A 63 -9.45 7.14 10.32
CA LEU A 63 -8.69 8.15 11.07
C LEU A 63 -9.14 9.58 10.71
N GLY A 64 -9.36 9.86 9.43
CA GLY A 64 -9.89 11.14 8.96
C GLY A 64 -11.27 11.44 9.54
N TYR A 65 -12.18 10.46 9.52
CA TYR A 65 -13.51 10.60 10.14
C TYR A 65 -13.44 10.84 11.64
N ALA A 66 -12.60 10.09 12.37
CA ALA A 66 -12.41 10.28 13.80
C ALA A 66 -11.86 11.68 14.14
N ALA A 67 -10.84 12.14 13.39
CA ALA A 67 -10.28 13.47 13.55
C ALA A 67 -11.31 14.57 13.25
N SER A 68 -12.12 14.39 12.19
CA SER A 68 -13.19 15.33 11.84
C SER A 68 -14.28 15.38 12.91
N ALA A 69 -14.68 14.24 13.48
CA ALA A 69 -15.64 14.19 14.58
C ALA A 69 -15.12 14.91 15.83
N LEU A 70 -13.85 14.69 16.21
CA LEU A 70 -13.22 15.40 17.33
C LEU A 70 -13.14 16.90 17.08
N ALA A 71 -12.78 17.32 15.87
CA ALA A 71 -12.75 18.73 15.49
C ALA A 71 -14.15 19.37 15.55
N PHE A 72 -15.19 18.64 15.16
CA PHE A 72 -16.57 19.11 15.25
C PHE A 72 -17.03 19.29 16.70
N ILE A 73 -16.75 18.32 17.58
CA ILE A 73 -17.05 18.42 19.02
C ILE A 73 -16.33 19.63 19.63
N TYR A 74 -15.05 19.80 19.30
CA TYR A 74 -14.28 20.95 19.76
C TYR A 74 -14.88 22.28 19.28
N LEU A 75 -15.29 22.36 18.01
CA LEU A 75 -15.94 23.54 17.44
C LEU A 75 -17.25 23.89 18.16
N VAL A 76 -18.09 22.90 18.47
CA VAL A 76 -19.33 23.10 19.27
C VAL A 76 -18.98 23.63 20.66
N SER A 77 -17.95 23.08 21.31
CA SER A 77 -17.55 23.53 22.66
C SER A 77 -17.11 25.00 22.67
N VAL A 78 -16.35 25.43 21.66
CA VAL A 78 -15.91 26.83 21.51
C VAL A 78 -17.09 27.75 21.21
N PHE A 79 -18.05 27.30 20.39
CA PHE A 79 -19.24 28.06 20.07
C PHE A 79 -20.11 28.33 21.31
N VAL A 80 -20.30 27.33 22.18
CA VAL A 80 -21.03 27.48 23.45
C VAL A 80 -20.30 28.43 24.40
N GLN A 81 -18.98 28.29 24.56
CA GLN A 81 -18.19 29.19 25.40
C GLN A 81 -18.26 30.65 24.92
N LYS A 82 -18.31 30.87 23.60
CA LYS A 82 -18.47 32.20 23.00
C LYS A 82 -19.84 32.82 23.33
N LEU A 83 -20.92 32.04 23.32
CA LEU A 83 -22.26 32.52 23.69
C LEU A 83 -22.36 32.88 25.18
N LEU A 84 -21.62 32.18 26.04
CA LEU A 84 -21.57 32.43 27.49
C LEU A 84 -20.66 33.61 27.88
N GLY A 85 -20.03 34.29 26.91
CA GLY A 85 -19.19 35.47 27.16
C GLY A 85 -17.89 35.17 27.90
N ILE A 86 -17.46 33.91 27.95
CA ILE A 86 -16.23 33.50 28.63
C ILE A 86 -15.05 33.87 27.74
N THR A 87 -14.22 34.82 28.17
CA THR A 87 -13.03 35.26 27.42
C THR A 87 -11.94 34.21 27.55
N VAL A 88 -11.72 33.42 26.50
CA VAL A 88 -10.69 32.36 26.50
C VAL A 88 -9.55 32.74 25.55
N ALA A 89 -8.33 32.83 26.08
CA ALA A 89 -7.12 32.93 25.29
C ALA A 89 -6.89 31.62 24.52
N GLY A 90 -7.31 31.58 23.25
CA GLY A 90 -7.39 30.35 22.44
C GLY A 90 -6.15 29.97 21.64
N TRP A 91 -5.03 30.67 21.77
CA TRP A 91 -3.87 30.47 20.89
C TRP A 91 -3.27 29.05 21.00
N ALA A 92 -3.08 28.54 22.21
CA ALA A 92 -2.51 27.20 22.42
C ALA A 92 -3.42 26.11 21.84
N THR A 93 -4.73 26.19 22.06
CA THR A 93 -5.70 25.23 21.54
C THR A 93 -5.85 25.30 20.01
N ILE A 94 -5.78 26.50 19.42
CA ILE A 94 -5.80 26.67 17.95
C ILE A 94 -4.53 26.05 17.36
N MET A 95 -3.36 26.33 17.95
CA MET A 95 -2.08 25.80 17.46
C MET A 95 -2.04 24.26 17.53
N VAL A 96 -2.49 23.68 18.63
CA VAL A 96 -2.60 22.21 18.78
C VAL A 96 -3.59 21.62 17.78
N GLY A 97 -4.76 22.24 17.60
CA GLY A 97 -5.76 21.80 16.64
C GLY A 97 -5.25 21.81 15.19
N VAL A 98 -4.56 22.88 14.80
CA VAL A 98 -3.96 23.02 13.46
C VAL A 98 -2.85 22.00 13.24
N LEU A 99 -1.94 21.81 14.20
CA LEU A 99 -0.88 20.81 14.11
C LEU A 99 -1.43 19.38 14.06
N PHE A 100 -2.47 19.09 14.85
CA PHE A 100 -3.13 17.78 14.85
C PHE A 100 -3.80 17.49 13.50
N LEU A 101 -4.62 18.42 12.99
CA LEU A 101 -5.26 18.29 11.68
C LEU A 101 -4.22 18.18 10.56
N GLY A 102 -3.16 18.98 10.60
CA GLY A 102 -2.06 18.92 9.65
C GLY A 102 -1.33 17.58 9.68
N GLY A 103 -1.06 17.03 10.87
CA GLY A 103 -0.45 15.71 11.03
C GLY A 103 -1.31 14.59 10.45
N VAL A 104 -2.61 14.59 10.74
CA VAL A 104 -3.56 13.62 10.17
C VAL A 104 -3.63 13.74 8.65
N GLN A 105 -3.69 14.96 8.12
CA GLN A 105 -3.69 15.20 6.66
C GLN A 105 -2.43 14.65 5.99
N LEU A 106 -1.24 14.89 6.55
CA LEU A 106 0.03 14.37 6.02
C LEU A 106 0.07 12.84 6.02
N ILE A 107 -0.44 12.19 7.08
CA ILE A 107 -0.55 10.73 7.14
C ILE A 107 -1.48 10.22 6.02
N CYS A 108 -2.67 10.81 5.88
CA CYS A 108 -3.61 10.46 4.83
C CYS A 108 -3.00 10.64 3.43
N LEU A 109 -2.28 11.76 3.19
CA LEU A 109 -1.61 12.03 1.93
C LEU A 109 -0.51 11.00 1.64
N GLY A 110 0.26 10.61 2.66
CA GLY A 110 1.29 9.57 2.54
C GLY A 110 0.70 8.22 2.13
N ILE A 111 -0.42 7.82 2.75
CA ILE A 111 -1.12 6.58 2.40
C ILE A 111 -1.64 6.67 0.95
N ILE A 112 -2.29 7.77 0.57
CA ILE A 112 -2.76 7.94 -0.82
C ILE A 112 -1.59 7.90 -1.81
N GLY A 113 -0.47 8.56 -1.51
CA GLY A 113 0.73 8.59 -2.35
C GLY A 113 1.32 7.20 -2.59
N GLU A 114 1.35 6.33 -1.58
CA GLU A 114 1.78 4.93 -1.71
C GLU A 114 0.90 4.16 -2.72
N TYR A 115 -0.42 4.32 -2.66
CA TYR A 115 -1.33 3.67 -3.60
C TYR A 115 -1.23 4.25 -5.01
N ILE A 116 -1.12 5.57 -5.15
CA ILE A 116 -0.89 6.22 -6.45
C ILE A 116 0.42 5.72 -7.07
N GLY A 117 1.49 5.59 -6.28
CA GLY A 117 2.77 5.05 -6.74
C GLY A 117 2.65 3.63 -7.29
N ARG A 118 1.86 2.77 -6.63
CA ARG A 118 1.57 1.40 -7.09
C ARG A 118 0.77 1.40 -8.39
N ILE A 119 -0.28 2.21 -8.48
CA ILE A 119 -1.05 2.38 -9.72
C ILE A 119 -0.13 2.84 -10.85
N PHE A 120 0.72 3.83 -10.60
CA PHE A 120 1.68 4.33 -11.58
C PHE A 120 2.67 3.24 -12.05
N ASN A 121 3.15 2.39 -11.14
CA ASN A 121 3.99 1.24 -11.49
C ASN A 121 3.25 0.24 -12.37
N GLU A 122 1.97 -0.01 -12.10
CA GLU A 122 1.16 -0.97 -12.85
C GLU A 122 0.83 -0.47 -14.27
N ILE A 123 0.49 0.82 -14.42
CA ILE A 123 0.12 1.38 -15.74
C ILE A 123 1.32 1.67 -16.65
N LYS A 124 2.54 1.81 -16.10
CA LYS A 124 3.73 2.15 -16.91
C LYS A 124 3.94 1.07 -17.98
N PRO A 125 4.04 1.38 -19.29
CA PRO A 125 4.18 0.37 -20.35
C PRO A 125 5.57 -0.29 -20.42
N ARG A 126 6.39 -0.22 -19.36
CA ARG A 126 7.75 -0.77 -19.34
C ARG A 126 7.72 -2.30 -19.34
N PRO A 127 8.37 -2.98 -20.32
CA PRO A 127 8.48 -4.43 -20.32
C PRO A 127 9.35 -4.90 -19.14
N MET A 128 9.07 -6.10 -18.63
CA MET A 128 9.73 -6.66 -17.44
C MET A 128 11.18 -7.08 -17.70
N TYR A 129 11.49 -7.38 -18.95
CA TYR A 129 12.80 -7.78 -19.42
C TYR A 129 12.92 -7.40 -20.90
N ILE A 130 14.15 -7.23 -21.34
CA ILE A 130 14.51 -7.04 -22.75
C ILE A 130 15.35 -8.28 -23.11
N ILE A 131 14.98 -8.94 -24.20
CA ILE A 131 15.71 -10.10 -24.70
C ILE A 131 16.81 -9.57 -25.61
N GLU A 132 18.07 -9.85 -25.25
CA GLU A 132 19.23 -9.47 -26.07
C GLU A 132 19.52 -10.52 -27.14
N GLN A 133 19.46 -11.81 -26.79
CA GLN A 133 19.69 -12.91 -27.71
C GLN A 133 18.83 -14.12 -27.33
N GLN A 134 18.28 -14.81 -28.33
CA GLN A 134 17.55 -16.07 -28.15
C GLN A 134 18.27 -17.19 -28.90
N LEU A 135 18.79 -18.16 -28.16
CA LEU A 135 19.39 -19.39 -28.70
C LEU A 135 18.26 -20.44 -28.81
N ASN A 136 18.01 -20.92 -30.03
CA ASN A 136 16.86 -21.75 -30.45
C ASN A 136 15.48 -21.04 -30.33
N PRO A 137 15.15 -20.14 -31.27
CA PRO A 137 13.77 -19.71 -31.45
C PRO A 137 12.92 -20.92 -31.83
N ALA A 138 11.90 -21.25 -31.04
CA ALA A 138 10.82 -22.09 -31.55
C ALA A 138 10.21 -21.37 -32.76
N GLU A 139 9.96 -22.06 -33.86
CA GLU A 139 9.28 -21.49 -35.03
C GLU A 139 7.98 -20.80 -34.59
N THR A 140 8.01 -19.47 -34.52
CA THR A 140 6.84 -18.67 -34.23
C THR A 140 5.90 -18.81 -35.42
N ARG A 141 4.90 -19.71 -35.33
CA ARG A 141 3.75 -19.67 -36.25
C ARG A 141 3.14 -18.27 -36.15
N SER A 142 3.18 -17.55 -37.26
CA SER A 142 2.61 -16.23 -37.42
C SER A 142 1.08 -16.30 -37.29
N GLU A 143 0.55 -16.14 -36.09
CA GLU A 143 -0.83 -15.67 -35.91
C GLU A 143 -0.80 -14.16 -35.66
N THR A 144 -0.56 -13.45 -36.76
CA THR A 144 -1.04 -12.08 -36.94
C THR A 144 -2.56 -12.14 -37.06
N ALA A 145 -3.26 -12.37 -35.95
CA ALA A 145 -4.72 -12.29 -35.88
C ALA A 145 -5.10 -11.11 -34.99
N THR A 146 -5.14 -9.94 -35.62
CA THR A 146 -6.17 -8.90 -35.44
C THR A 146 -6.63 -8.66 -33.99
N VAL A 147 -6.06 -7.64 -33.34
CA VAL A 147 -6.68 -7.01 -32.17
C VAL A 147 -7.89 -6.20 -32.66
N PRO A 148 -9.15 -6.55 -32.34
CA PRO A 148 -10.27 -5.65 -32.57
C PRO A 148 -10.35 -4.69 -31.38
N ARG A 149 -10.39 -3.38 -31.66
CA ARG A 149 -10.82 -2.37 -30.68
C ARG A 149 -12.34 -2.47 -30.53
N PRO A 150 -12.85 -2.52 -29.30
CA PRO A 150 -13.94 -1.64 -28.89
C PRO A 150 -13.42 -0.53 -27.97
#